data_AF-A0A8C6YXE0-F1
#
_entry.id   AF-A0A8C6YXE0-F1
#
_cell.length_a   1.000
_cell.length_b   1.000
_cell.length_c   1.000
_cell.angle_alpha   90.00
_cell.angle_beta   90.00
_cell.angle_gamma   90.00
#
_symmetry.space_group_name_H-M   'P 1'
#
loop_
_entity.id
_entity.type
_entity.pdbx_description
1 polymer ?
#
loop_
_entity_poly.entity_id
_entity_poly.type
_entity_poly.pdbx_seq_one_letter_code
_entity_poly.pdbx_strand_id
1 'polypeptide(L)'
;SVIRRHHLWVFNGTCSPCSAMIMFAQYVQEGTFGTAVKMTEDITDLAKRCAAGDRDSQRCLKPLESIFLDTICQDENLPRFTDCCAKKGSERNDCFLSHKNSTRGFISPFERPDAEAACKNYSQHQHSLTGYFIYEISRRHPFLYAPTILSAAVQYGEMMRTCCTSANDPTHSLDECFHTQIPKVMKPIKEEGLKQEHTCGILKKFGERTVKALKLAQISQKFPRADFVTITKLVLDVTNTHKDCCRGDMLQCMHDKEEILTYICTNQDSISRKIKICCEKPLFERTECIINAENDDKPADLSPHIREFIEDKGVCERFAQEKDNHLARFLYEYSRRHPEFSAQMLLRIAKGYEDLLDKCCKTSSPDECSRRGEEELRKHIHETESVMKTSCDIYKEKGDYYFQNDFTKKMPQLTSAELIKFTKQMTTIGAKCCQLSQDKLLPCAEENVSILDLVLGEICRRHLSNPINPSVCHCCSSSYALRRPCMGKLEMDENYVPLPLTPDLFTFHEDLCTTEEEKLQHKKQDSKLPMLINLIKYKPSITGEQVASVSAAFAAMRERCCGAEGRAACFLAEVAPCAFAPACPLTHTPTHGHGFLP
;
A
#
# COMPACT_ATOMS: atom_id res chain seq x y z
N SER A 1 27.31 -24.64 12.93
CA SER A 1 27.75 -23.23 12.84
C SER A 1 26.63 -22.29 12.37
N VAL A 2 25.64 -22.77 11.60
CA VAL A 2 24.45 -22.02 11.12
C VAL A 2 23.57 -21.51 12.28
N ILE A 3 23.24 -22.35 13.25
CA ILE A 3 22.45 -21.94 14.45
C ILE A 3 23.22 -20.97 15.38
N ARG A 4 24.56 -20.94 15.33
CA ARG A 4 25.37 -20.00 16.15
C ARG A 4 25.65 -18.66 15.48
N ARG A 5 25.79 -18.61 14.15
CA ARG A 5 25.93 -17.33 13.43
C ARG A 5 24.60 -16.63 13.26
N HIS A 6 23.50 -17.38 13.31
CA HIS A 6 22.16 -16.83 13.42
C HIS A 6 21.89 -16.37 14.86
N HIS A 7 22.49 -15.21 15.19
CA HIS A 7 21.94 -14.29 16.19
C HIS A 7 20.46 -13.92 15.90
N LEU A 8 19.89 -14.34 14.75
CA LEU A 8 18.47 -14.22 14.36
C LEU A 8 17.43 -14.66 15.39
N TRP A 9 17.78 -15.54 16.34
CA TRP A 9 16.86 -15.94 17.42
C TRP A 9 17.15 -15.25 18.75
N VAL A 10 18.24 -14.50 18.83
CA VAL A 10 18.49 -13.53 19.89
C VAL A 10 18.24 -12.15 19.28
N PHE A 11 16.97 -11.82 19.05
CA PHE A 11 16.61 -10.42 19.24
C PHE A 11 17.11 -10.08 20.64
N ASN A 12 17.95 -9.06 20.77
CA ASN A 12 18.42 -8.55 22.06
C ASN A 12 17.22 -8.29 23.00
N GLY A 13 16.76 -9.32 23.73
CA GLY A 13 15.63 -9.28 24.65
C GLY A 13 14.21 -9.57 24.12
N THR A 14 13.98 -10.03 22.87
CA THR A 14 12.59 -10.22 22.34
C THR A 14 12.29 -11.61 21.73
N CYS A 15 11.31 -12.29 22.32
CA CYS A 15 10.62 -13.54 21.93
C CYS A 15 11.07 -14.30 20.65
N SER A 16 12.08 -15.18 20.77
CA SER A 16 12.39 -16.24 19.78
C SER A 16 11.14 -17.05 19.36
N PRO A 17 10.32 -17.61 20.28
CA PRO A 17 9.13 -18.39 19.91
C PRO A 17 8.12 -17.66 19.00
N CYS A 18 8.07 -16.33 19.07
CA CYS A 18 7.14 -15.53 18.29
C CYS A 18 7.46 -15.57 16.78
N SER A 19 8.74 -15.57 16.40
CA SER A 19 9.13 -15.71 14.99
C SER A 19 8.79 -17.09 14.44
N ALA A 20 9.00 -18.16 15.21
CA ALA A 20 8.58 -19.51 14.83
C ALA A 20 7.06 -19.57 14.60
N MET A 21 6.27 -19.01 15.53
CA MET A 21 4.81 -18.94 15.42
C MET A 21 4.37 -18.26 14.11
N ILE A 22 4.99 -17.14 13.75
CA ILE A 22 4.69 -16.44 12.48
C ILE A 22 4.95 -17.38 11.30
N MET A 23 6.12 -18.02 11.25
CA MET A 23 6.47 -18.90 10.14
C MET A 23 5.47 -20.05 10.01
N PHE A 24 5.19 -20.78 11.09
CA PHE A 24 4.23 -21.89 11.02
C PHE A 24 2.83 -21.43 10.63
N ALA A 25 2.34 -20.32 11.17
CA ALA A 25 1.03 -19.78 10.83
C ALA A 25 0.95 -19.30 9.36
N GLN A 26 2.04 -18.73 8.81
CA GLN A 26 2.08 -18.31 7.41
C GLN A 26 2.17 -19.48 6.43
N TYR A 27 2.87 -20.57 6.79
CA TYR A 27 3.00 -21.77 5.96
C TYR A 27 1.78 -22.70 6.07
N VAL A 28 1.25 -22.89 7.29
CA VAL A 28 0.15 -23.80 7.61
C VAL A 28 -1.08 -22.98 8.03
N GLN A 29 -1.57 -22.15 7.10
CA GLN A 29 -2.62 -21.16 7.39
C GLN A 29 -3.93 -21.79 7.88
N GLU A 30 -4.25 -23.01 7.49
CA GLU A 30 -5.45 -23.75 7.92
C GLU A 30 -5.25 -24.57 9.21
N GLY A 31 -4.03 -24.56 9.77
CA GLY A 31 -3.72 -25.26 11.01
C GLY A 31 -4.55 -24.75 12.20
N THR A 32 -4.36 -25.37 13.36
CA THR A 32 -4.91 -24.88 14.63
C THR A 32 -3.85 -24.09 15.40
N PHE A 33 -4.28 -23.22 16.31
CA PHE A 33 -3.34 -22.51 17.20
C PHE A 33 -2.52 -23.50 18.03
N GLY A 34 -3.13 -24.57 18.55
CA GLY A 34 -2.44 -25.60 19.33
C GLY A 34 -1.36 -26.33 18.53
N THR A 35 -1.63 -26.66 17.26
CA THR A 35 -0.64 -27.22 16.33
C THR A 35 0.56 -26.28 16.15
N ALA A 36 0.30 -24.99 15.91
CA ALA A 36 1.35 -24.00 15.73
C ALA A 36 2.19 -23.77 17.01
N VAL A 37 1.56 -23.83 18.19
CA VAL A 37 2.26 -23.80 19.49
C VAL A 37 3.20 -24.99 19.63
N LYS A 38 2.69 -26.21 19.40
CA LYS A 38 3.51 -27.43 19.47
C LYS A 38 4.74 -27.37 18.56
N MET A 39 4.55 -27.00 17.30
CA MET A 39 5.66 -26.85 16.35
C MET A 39 6.68 -25.78 16.78
N THR A 40 6.19 -24.69 17.38
CA THR A 40 7.01 -23.62 17.92
C THR A 40 7.85 -24.09 19.10
N GLU A 41 7.27 -24.87 20.00
CA GLU A 41 7.96 -25.49 21.15
C GLU A 41 9.03 -26.47 20.66
N ASP A 42 8.71 -27.33 19.69
CA ASP A 42 9.65 -28.31 19.11
C ASP A 42 10.92 -27.65 18.55
N ILE A 43 10.76 -26.55 17.78
CA ILE A 43 11.90 -25.79 17.27
C ILE A 43 12.63 -25.04 18.38
N THR A 44 11.91 -24.47 19.33
CA THR A 44 12.53 -23.73 20.44
C THR A 44 13.40 -24.66 21.30
N ASP A 45 12.94 -25.88 21.55
CA ASP A 45 13.69 -26.88 22.31
C ASP A 45 14.86 -27.46 21.51
N LEU A 46 14.71 -27.62 20.19
CA LEU A 46 15.84 -27.90 19.31
C LEU A 46 16.90 -26.79 19.40
N ALA A 47 16.50 -25.52 19.30
CA ALA A 47 17.43 -24.38 19.38
C ALA A 47 18.18 -24.35 20.72
N LYS A 48 17.48 -24.58 21.85
CA LYS A 48 18.11 -24.70 23.18
C LYS A 48 19.15 -25.82 23.22
N ARG A 49 18.83 -27.02 22.70
CA ARG A 49 19.78 -28.15 22.65
C ARG A 49 21.01 -27.85 21.79
N CYS A 50 20.80 -27.24 20.62
CA CYS A 50 21.90 -26.83 19.74
C CYS A 50 22.82 -25.77 20.39
N ALA A 51 22.25 -24.85 21.17
CA ALA A 51 23.02 -23.85 21.90
C ALA A 51 23.83 -24.47 23.06
N ALA A 52 23.21 -25.41 23.79
CA ALA A 52 23.74 -26.00 25.03
C ALA A 52 24.89 -27.01 24.86
N GLY A 53 25.24 -27.43 23.63
CA GLY A 53 26.41 -28.28 23.41
C GLY A 53 26.26 -29.38 22.38
N ASP A 54 25.05 -29.65 21.88
CA ASP A 54 24.78 -30.68 20.86
C ASP A 54 25.12 -30.18 19.43
N ARG A 55 26.28 -29.55 19.31
CA ARG A 55 26.72 -28.68 18.20
C ARG A 55 27.01 -29.44 16.91
N ASP A 56 27.36 -30.71 17.05
CA ASP A 56 27.72 -31.62 15.96
C ASP A 56 26.57 -32.58 15.61
N SER A 57 25.43 -32.48 16.29
CA SER A 57 24.25 -33.23 15.85
C SER A 57 23.85 -32.80 14.45
N GLN A 58 23.58 -33.80 13.60
CA GLN A 58 23.24 -33.58 12.19
C GLN A 58 21.99 -32.69 12.02
N ARG A 59 21.13 -32.60 13.04
CA ARG A 59 19.94 -31.74 13.06
C ARG A 59 20.29 -30.27 13.28
N CYS A 60 21.30 -29.95 14.11
CA CYS A 60 21.74 -28.57 14.36
C CYS A 60 22.58 -27.95 13.22
N LEU A 61 23.02 -28.77 12.28
CA LEU A 61 23.80 -28.35 11.10
C LEU A 61 22.93 -28.07 9.87
N LYS A 62 21.64 -28.42 9.90
CA LYS A 62 20.71 -28.18 8.79
C LYS A 62 20.46 -26.68 8.57
N PRO A 63 20.19 -26.26 7.32
CA PRO A 63 19.65 -24.93 7.04
C PRO A 63 18.35 -24.68 7.79
N LEU A 64 18.09 -23.44 8.18
CA LEU A 64 16.92 -23.08 8.99
C LEU A 64 15.61 -23.43 8.29
N GLU A 65 15.49 -23.09 7.00
CA GLU A 65 14.36 -23.48 6.15
C GLU A 65 14.07 -24.99 6.25
N SER A 66 15.11 -25.81 6.09
CA SER A 66 14.95 -27.27 6.18
C SER A 66 14.47 -27.73 7.55
N ILE A 67 14.89 -27.09 8.64
CA ILE A 67 14.41 -27.41 10.00
C ILE A 67 12.91 -27.12 10.12
N PHE A 68 12.43 -25.98 9.64
CA PHE A 68 11.00 -25.64 9.67
C PHE A 68 10.16 -26.61 8.85
N LEU A 69 10.57 -26.89 7.62
CA LEU A 69 9.84 -27.79 6.75
C LEU A 69 9.84 -29.22 7.30
N ASP A 70 10.96 -29.68 7.88
CA ASP A 70 11.03 -30.98 8.55
C ASP A 70 10.06 -31.05 9.75
N THR A 71 9.90 -29.96 10.51
CA THR A 71 8.93 -29.88 11.61
C THR A 71 7.49 -29.93 11.11
N ILE A 72 7.17 -29.23 10.01
CA ILE A 72 5.82 -29.32 9.42
C ILE A 72 5.52 -30.76 8.95
N CYS A 73 6.50 -31.42 8.35
CA CYS A 73 6.37 -32.80 7.86
C CYS A 73 6.30 -33.87 8.95
N GLN A 74 6.57 -33.53 10.22
CA GLN A 74 6.42 -34.45 11.34
C GLN A 74 4.98 -34.51 11.87
N ASP A 75 4.11 -33.57 11.47
CA ASP A 75 2.71 -33.58 11.87
C ASP A 75 1.86 -34.39 10.88
N GLU A 76 1.40 -35.56 11.33
CA GLU A 76 0.56 -36.47 10.55
C GLU A 76 -0.83 -35.87 10.24
N ASN A 77 -1.25 -34.80 10.92
CA ASN A 77 -2.55 -34.15 10.72
C ASN A 77 -2.55 -33.10 9.59
N LEU A 78 -1.51 -33.06 8.76
CA LEU A 78 -1.36 -32.11 7.66
C LEU A 78 -1.30 -32.79 6.28
N PRO A 79 -2.36 -33.50 5.85
CA PRO A 79 -2.35 -34.30 4.61
C PRO A 79 -2.06 -33.46 3.36
N ARG A 80 -2.39 -32.16 3.39
CA ARG A 80 -2.15 -31.19 2.30
C ARG A 80 -0.67 -31.05 1.93
N PHE A 81 0.26 -31.32 2.84
CA PHE A 81 1.69 -31.16 2.59
C PHE A 81 2.43 -32.47 2.29
N THR A 82 1.74 -33.61 2.21
CA THR A 82 2.34 -34.93 1.99
C THR A 82 3.24 -34.95 0.75
N ASP A 83 2.75 -34.41 -0.38
CA ASP A 83 3.50 -34.34 -1.64
C ASP A 83 4.72 -33.43 -1.53
N CYS A 84 4.61 -32.31 -0.79
CA CYS A 84 5.75 -31.45 -0.53
C CYS A 84 6.79 -32.12 0.35
N CYS A 85 6.36 -32.85 1.38
CA CYS A 85 7.25 -33.56 2.30
C CYS A 85 8.06 -34.68 1.63
N ALA A 86 7.57 -35.24 0.52
CA ALA A 86 8.30 -36.22 -0.31
C ALA A 86 9.42 -35.59 -1.15
N LYS A 87 9.38 -34.27 -1.41
CA LYS A 87 10.39 -33.53 -2.19
C LYS A 87 11.63 -33.23 -1.36
N LYS A 88 12.71 -32.77 -2.01
CA LYS A 88 13.98 -32.41 -1.36
C LYS A 88 14.48 -31.03 -1.81
N GLY A 89 15.32 -30.41 -0.98
CA GLY A 89 16.00 -29.15 -1.30
C GLY A 89 15.03 -28.02 -1.65
N SER A 90 15.40 -27.19 -2.63
CA SER A 90 14.61 -26.04 -3.06
C SER A 90 13.24 -26.41 -3.64
N GLU A 91 13.12 -27.57 -4.30
CA GLU A 91 11.83 -28.04 -4.85
C GLU A 91 10.80 -28.27 -3.75
N ARG A 92 11.26 -28.72 -2.57
CA ARG A 92 10.41 -28.84 -1.38
C ARG A 92 9.94 -27.48 -0.91
N ASN A 93 10.85 -26.51 -0.76
CA ASN A 93 10.50 -25.15 -0.33
C ASN A 93 9.49 -24.50 -1.31
N ASP A 94 9.75 -24.59 -2.61
CA ASP A 94 8.86 -24.08 -3.65
C ASP A 94 7.46 -24.69 -3.58
N CYS A 95 7.37 -26.00 -3.30
CA CYS A 95 6.09 -26.68 -3.07
C CYS A 95 5.32 -26.06 -1.89
N PHE A 96 5.97 -25.89 -0.73
CA PHE A 96 5.34 -25.26 0.44
C PHE A 96 4.90 -23.82 0.16
N LEU A 97 5.74 -23.01 -0.49
CA LEU A 97 5.42 -21.63 -0.85
C LEU A 97 4.21 -21.54 -1.79
N SER A 98 4.06 -22.49 -2.72
CA SER A 98 2.93 -22.54 -3.64
C SER A 98 1.57 -22.74 -2.96
N HIS A 99 1.55 -23.26 -1.72
CA HIS A 99 0.32 -23.44 -0.95
C HIS A 99 -0.12 -22.19 -0.19
N LYS A 100 0.71 -21.14 -0.10
CA LYS A 100 0.33 -19.87 0.54
C LYS A 100 -0.77 -19.17 -0.24
N ASN A 101 -1.82 -18.77 0.46
CA ASN A 101 -3.02 -18.21 -0.15
C ASN A 101 -3.46 -16.93 0.57
N SER A 102 -3.43 -15.82 -0.16
CA SER A 102 -3.91 -14.51 0.30
C SER A 102 -5.30 -14.16 -0.27
N THR A 103 -6.02 -15.12 -0.85
CA THR A 103 -7.36 -14.91 -1.40
C THR A 103 -8.33 -14.55 -0.28
N ARG A 104 -9.13 -13.52 -0.50
CA ARG A 104 -10.15 -13.08 0.46
C ARG A 104 -11.12 -14.23 0.77
N GLY A 105 -11.31 -14.53 2.05
CA GLY A 105 -12.21 -15.60 2.50
C GLY A 105 -11.55 -16.99 2.58
N PHE A 106 -10.26 -17.13 2.23
CA PHE A 106 -9.54 -18.39 2.42
C PHE A 106 -9.48 -18.81 3.89
N ILE A 107 -9.22 -17.86 4.78
CA ILE A 107 -9.38 -18.02 6.23
C ILE A 107 -10.70 -17.38 6.62
N SER A 108 -11.49 -18.09 7.43
CA SER A 108 -12.76 -17.59 7.95
C SER A 108 -12.59 -16.20 8.60
N PRO A 109 -13.58 -15.30 8.44
CA PRO A 109 -13.56 -13.99 9.08
C PRO A 109 -13.26 -14.12 10.57
N PHE A 110 -12.36 -13.29 11.07
CA PHE A 110 -12.08 -13.24 12.50
C PHE A 110 -13.25 -12.57 13.22
N GLU A 111 -13.90 -13.30 14.12
CA GLU A 111 -14.91 -12.73 14.99
C GLU A 111 -14.21 -11.92 16.09
N ARG A 112 -14.39 -10.60 16.05
CA ARG A 112 -13.76 -9.70 17.02
C ARG A 112 -14.61 -9.72 18.30
N PRO A 113 -14.04 -10.08 19.46
CA PRO A 113 -14.76 -9.94 20.72
C PRO A 113 -15.08 -8.46 20.99
N ASP A 114 -16.18 -8.19 21.67
CA ASP A 114 -16.45 -6.87 22.25
C ASP A 114 -15.39 -6.49 23.31
N ALA A 115 -15.40 -5.23 23.73
CA ALA A 115 -14.39 -4.70 24.64
C ALA A 115 -14.36 -5.44 26.01
N GLU A 116 -15.53 -5.82 26.53
CA GLU A 116 -15.67 -6.50 27.81
C GLU A 116 -15.14 -7.95 27.73
N ALA A 117 -15.55 -8.69 26.71
CA ALA A 117 -15.09 -10.04 26.42
C ALA A 117 -13.58 -10.06 26.14
N ALA A 118 -13.05 -9.05 25.43
CA ALA A 118 -11.62 -8.91 25.19
C ALA A 118 -10.85 -8.73 26.52
N CYS A 119 -11.34 -7.87 27.42
CA CYS A 119 -10.70 -7.66 28.72
C CYS A 119 -10.83 -8.85 29.68
N LYS A 120 -11.96 -9.58 29.64
CA LYS A 120 -12.12 -10.84 30.37
C LYS A 120 -11.13 -11.90 29.89
N ASN A 121 -10.95 -12.04 28.58
CA ASN A 121 -9.95 -12.95 28.02
C ASN A 121 -8.53 -12.55 28.41
N TYR A 122 -8.23 -11.25 28.43
CA TYR A 122 -6.92 -10.74 28.86
C TYR A 122 -6.60 -11.09 30.32
N SER A 123 -7.55 -10.95 31.24
CA SER A 123 -7.33 -11.29 32.66
C SER A 123 -7.14 -12.79 32.90
N GLN A 124 -7.80 -13.64 32.10
CA GLN A 124 -7.73 -15.10 32.22
C GLN A 124 -6.52 -15.72 31.49
N HIS A 125 -6.06 -15.09 30.40
CA HIS A 125 -5.14 -15.70 29.44
C HIS A 125 -4.02 -14.74 28.99
N GLN A 126 -3.54 -13.88 29.89
CA GLN A 126 -2.59 -12.81 29.58
C GLN A 126 -1.36 -13.28 28.76
N HIS A 127 -0.77 -14.42 29.09
CA HIS A 127 0.43 -14.94 28.42
C HIS A 127 0.18 -15.54 27.03
N SER A 128 -1.00 -16.10 26.77
CA SER A 128 -1.33 -16.74 25.48
C SER A 128 -1.98 -15.78 24.48
N LEU A 129 -2.51 -14.64 24.94
CA LEU A 129 -3.25 -13.71 24.09
C LEU A 129 -2.39 -13.10 22.97
N THR A 130 -1.16 -12.66 23.27
CA THR A 130 -0.25 -12.11 22.26
C THR A 130 0.17 -13.18 21.24
N GLY A 131 0.39 -14.43 21.70
CA GLY A 131 0.70 -15.55 20.81
C GLY A 131 -0.46 -15.86 19.86
N TYR A 132 -1.70 -15.84 20.37
CA TYR A 132 -2.90 -16.02 19.56
C TYR A 132 -3.11 -14.89 18.56
N PHE A 133 -2.85 -13.64 18.95
CA PHE A 133 -2.86 -12.49 18.04
C PHE A 133 -1.86 -12.67 16.90
N ILE A 134 -0.60 -13.02 17.23
CA ILE A 134 0.45 -13.27 16.22
C ILE A 134 0.01 -14.36 15.25
N TYR A 135 -0.53 -15.46 15.77
CA TYR A 135 -1.05 -16.57 14.97
C TYR A 135 -2.17 -16.13 14.00
N GLU A 136 -3.20 -15.45 14.51
CA GLU A 136 -4.37 -15.04 13.72
C GLU A 136 -4.03 -13.98 12.66
N ILE A 137 -3.11 -13.06 12.94
CA ILE A 137 -2.60 -12.10 11.94
C ILE A 137 -1.74 -12.81 10.89
N SER A 138 -0.81 -13.67 11.31
CA SER A 138 0.12 -14.35 10.41
C SER A 138 -0.58 -15.24 9.38
N ARG A 139 -1.56 -16.04 9.81
CA ARG A 139 -2.29 -16.93 8.90
C ARG A 139 -3.18 -16.18 7.89
N ARG A 140 -3.60 -14.95 8.21
CA ARG A 140 -4.38 -14.09 7.31
C ARG A 140 -3.52 -13.25 6.38
N HIS A 141 -2.25 -13.07 6.73
CA HIS A 141 -1.28 -12.29 5.99
C HIS A 141 -0.02 -13.14 5.71
N PRO A 142 -0.12 -14.21 4.89
CA PRO A 142 0.95 -15.20 4.71
C PRO A 142 2.22 -14.67 4.05
N PHE A 143 2.15 -13.47 3.48
CA PHE A 143 3.27 -12.78 2.86
C PHE A 143 3.77 -11.60 3.70
N LEU A 144 3.04 -11.13 4.73
CA LEU A 144 3.40 -9.92 5.45
C LEU A 144 4.73 -10.08 6.21
N TYR A 145 5.58 -9.07 6.11
CA TYR A 145 6.88 -9.03 6.77
C TYR A 145 6.75 -9.27 8.30
N ALA A 146 7.44 -10.30 8.80
CA ALA A 146 7.26 -10.77 10.17
C ALA A 146 7.53 -9.70 11.26
N PRO A 147 8.56 -8.83 11.14
CA PRO A 147 8.74 -7.73 12.09
C PRO A 147 7.57 -6.76 12.20
N THR A 148 6.77 -6.56 11.14
CA THR A 148 5.53 -5.77 11.22
C THR A 148 4.52 -6.45 12.15
N ILE A 149 4.39 -7.78 12.07
CA ILE A 149 3.49 -8.56 12.93
C ILE A 149 3.96 -8.50 14.38
N LEU A 150 5.27 -8.62 14.62
CA LEU A 150 5.85 -8.52 15.97
C LEU A 150 5.64 -7.12 16.58
N SER A 151 5.89 -6.05 15.82
CA SER A 151 5.64 -4.67 16.25
C SER A 151 4.17 -4.46 16.60
N ALA A 152 3.26 -4.92 15.74
CA ALA A 152 1.83 -4.85 16.00
C ALA A 152 1.41 -5.66 17.23
N ALA A 153 2.06 -6.79 17.51
CA ALA A 153 1.79 -7.62 18.68
C ALA A 153 2.19 -6.92 19.99
N VAL A 154 3.29 -6.15 19.99
CA VAL A 154 3.68 -5.30 21.12
C VAL A 154 2.61 -4.23 21.36
N GLN A 155 2.21 -3.51 20.31
CA GLN A 155 1.16 -2.48 20.39
C GLN A 155 -0.18 -3.06 20.84
N TYR A 156 -0.51 -4.28 20.40
CA TYR A 156 -1.70 -4.99 20.85
C TYR A 156 -1.64 -5.31 22.35
N GLY A 157 -0.50 -5.81 22.84
CA GLY A 157 -0.31 -6.05 24.28
C GLY A 157 -0.43 -4.77 25.11
N GLU A 158 0.14 -3.66 24.63
CA GLU A 158 0.01 -2.34 25.26
C GLU A 158 -1.43 -1.82 25.28
N MET A 159 -2.16 -1.99 24.19
CA MET A 159 -3.59 -1.67 24.11
C MET A 159 -4.40 -2.46 25.14
N MET A 160 -4.22 -3.78 25.18
CA MET A 160 -4.94 -4.63 26.14
C MET A 160 -4.60 -4.25 27.58
N ARG A 161 -3.32 -4.01 27.89
CA ARG A 161 -2.91 -3.53 29.21
C ARG A 161 -3.56 -2.19 29.54
N THR A 162 -3.51 -1.23 28.62
CA THR A 162 -3.97 0.14 28.89
C THR A 162 -5.48 0.19 29.05
N CYS A 163 -6.25 -0.38 28.12
CA CYS A 163 -7.71 -0.32 28.15
C CYS A 163 -8.33 -1.22 29.23
N CYS A 164 -7.71 -2.38 29.54
CA CYS A 164 -8.30 -3.33 30.49
C CYS A 164 -7.86 -3.12 31.94
N THR A 165 -6.75 -2.40 32.20
CA THR A 165 -6.33 -2.09 33.59
C THR A 165 -7.17 -0.95 34.19
N SER A 166 -7.72 -0.07 33.35
CA SER A 166 -8.65 1.01 33.72
C SER A 166 -10.13 0.61 33.61
N ALA A 167 -10.45 -0.67 33.38
CA ALA A 167 -11.83 -1.13 33.14
C ALA A 167 -12.81 -0.86 34.29
N ASN A 168 -12.31 -0.65 35.51
CA ASN A 168 -13.11 -0.37 36.71
C ASN A 168 -13.21 1.13 37.05
N ASP A 169 -12.60 2.01 36.24
CA ASP A 169 -12.68 3.46 36.41
C ASP A 169 -13.98 3.97 35.75
N PRO A 170 -14.94 4.54 36.52
CA PRO A 170 -16.22 5.00 35.98
C PRO A 170 -16.09 6.17 34.99
N THR A 171 -14.92 6.79 34.85
CA THR A 171 -14.64 7.85 33.86
C THR A 171 -14.08 7.32 32.54
N HIS A 172 -13.77 6.02 32.45
CA HIS A 172 -13.08 5.41 31.31
C HIS A 172 -14.03 4.55 30.46
N SER A 173 -14.46 5.08 29.31
CA SER A 173 -15.21 4.30 28.32
C SER A 173 -14.30 3.24 27.67
N LEU A 174 -14.59 1.97 27.94
CA LEU A 174 -13.87 0.83 27.34
C LEU A 174 -13.95 0.87 25.81
N ASP A 175 -15.15 1.08 25.27
CA ASP A 175 -15.38 1.13 23.83
C ASP A 175 -14.61 2.28 23.17
N GLU A 176 -14.57 3.46 23.80
CA GLU A 176 -13.83 4.61 23.29
C GLU A 176 -12.31 4.36 23.32
N CYS A 177 -11.80 3.73 24.39
CA CYS A 177 -10.39 3.34 24.49
C CYS A 177 -10.00 2.39 23.36
N PHE A 178 -10.76 1.29 23.17
CA PHE A 178 -10.50 0.35 22.09
C PHE A 178 -10.63 0.99 20.72
N HIS A 179 -11.66 1.81 20.49
CA HIS A 179 -11.84 2.55 19.24
C HIS A 179 -10.62 3.43 18.91
N THR A 180 -10.04 4.07 19.92
CA THR A 180 -8.86 4.93 19.77
C THR A 180 -7.55 4.16 19.57
N GLN A 181 -7.39 3.00 20.22
CA GLN A 181 -6.15 2.23 20.21
C GLN A 181 -6.06 1.21 19.05
N ILE A 182 -7.17 0.62 18.61
CA ILE A 182 -7.21 -0.36 17.50
C ILE A 182 -6.51 0.16 16.24
N PRO A 183 -6.71 1.42 15.80
CA PRO A 183 -5.99 1.97 14.65
C PRO A 183 -4.47 1.92 14.81
N LYS A 184 -3.92 2.10 16.01
CA LYS A 184 -2.46 2.04 16.24
C LYS A 184 -1.90 0.64 16.02
N VAL A 185 -2.71 -0.39 16.29
CA VAL A 185 -2.35 -1.80 16.06
C VAL A 185 -2.52 -2.19 14.59
N MET A 186 -3.67 -1.86 13.99
CA MET A 186 -4.05 -2.38 12.68
C MET A 186 -3.56 -1.55 11.49
N LYS A 187 -3.28 -0.25 11.69
CA LYS A 187 -2.81 0.62 10.60
C LYS A 187 -1.46 0.17 10.05
N PRO A 188 -0.41 -0.13 10.86
CA PRO A 188 0.87 -0.59 10.32
C PRO A 188 0.75 -1.89 9.53
N ILE A 189 -0.06 -2.85 10.00
CA ILE A 189 -0.33 -4.12 9.30
C ILE A 189 -0.90 -3.85 7.91
N LYS A 190 -1.90 -2.97 7.82
CA LYS A 190 -2.54 -2.62 6.54
C LYS A 190 -1.59 -1.89 5.61
N GLU A 191 -0.86 -0.89 6.11
CA GLU A 191 0.04 -0.06 5.31
C GLU A 191 1.23 -0.86 4.78
N GLU A 192 1.91 -1.64 5.63
CA GLU A 192 3.02 -2.49 5.20
C GLU A 192 2.55 -3.63 4.28
N GLY A 193 1.38 -4.22 4.55
CA GLY A 193 0.76 -5.19 3.66
C GLY A 193 0.53 -4.61 2.26
N LEU A 194 -0.06 -3.41 2.16
CA LEU A 194 -0.28 -2.73 0.90
C LEU A 194 1.03 -2.39 0.17
N LYS A 195 2.05 -1.90 0.88
CA LYS A 195 3.38 -1.60 0.31
C LYS A 195 4.04 -2.86 -0.26
N GLN A 196 3.93 -3.97 0.45
CA GLN A 196 4.46 -5.25 0.01
C GLN A 196 3.71 -5.76 -1.22
N GLU A 197 2.38 -5.85 -1.16
CA GLU A 197 1.55 -6.24 -2.31
C GLU A 197 1.83 -5.38 -3.54
N HIS A 198 2.05 -4.08 -3.33
CA HIS A 198 2.39 -3.15 -4.39
C HIS A 198 3.71 -3.49 -5.04
N THR A 199 4.77 -3.67 -4.24
CA THR A 199 6.09 -4.03 -4.76
C THR A 199 6.06 -5.39 -5.47
N CYS A 200 5.33 -6.36 -4.93
CA CYS A 200 5.13 -7.66 -5.56
C CYS A 200 4.32 -7.57 -6.85
N GLY A 201 3.32 -6.68 -6.90
CA GLY A 201 2.55 -6.39 -8.11
C GLY A 201 3.44 -5.80 -9.21
N ILE A 202 4.34 -4.88 -8.85
CA ILE A 202 5.33 -4.31 -9.79
C ILE A 202 6.27 -5.40 -10.30
N LEU A 203 6.84 -6.20 -9.39
CA LEU A 203 7.74 -7.29 -9.74
C LEU A 203 7.07 -8.28 -10.69
N LYS A 204 5.83 -8.69 -10.40
CA LYS A 204 5.06 -9.63 -11.20
C LYS A 204 4.70 -9.08 -12.58
N LYS A 205 4.30 -7.80 -12.66
CA LYS A 205 3.77 -7.20 -13.89
C LYS A 205 4.85 -6.59 -14.79
N PHE A 206 5.86 -5.95 -14.21
CA PHE A 206 6.88 -5.17 -14.92
C PHE A 206 8.31 -5.69 -14.73
N GLY A 207 8.49 -6.77 -13.95
CA GLY A 207 9.75 -7.47 -13.80
C GLY A 207 10.77 -6.80 -12.87
N GLU A 208 11.87 -7.52 -12.65
CA GLU A 208 12.94 -7.14 -11.71
C GLU A 208 13.61 -5.82 -12.08
N ARG A 209 13.82 -5.55 -13.37
CA ARG A 209 14.41 -4.30 -13.87
C ARG A 209 13.67 -3.05 -13.36
N THR A 210 12.33 -3.09 -13.36
CA THR A 210 11.49 -1.98 -12.92
C THR A 210 11.62 -1.75 -11.41
N VAL A 211 11.66 -2.84 -10.63
CA VAL A 211 11.90 -2.75 -9.17
C VAL A 211 13.29 -2.20 -8.89
N LYS A 212 14.33 -2.65 -9.60
CA LYS A 212 15.70 -2.11 -9.47
C LYS A 212 15.73 -0.63 -9.76
N ALA A 213 15.11 -0.16 -10.84
CA ALA A 213 15.06 1.27 -11.16
C ALA A 213 14.34 2.07 -10.05
N LEU A 214 13.21 1.58 -9.55
CA LEU A 214 12.48 2.23 -8.46
C LEU A 214 13.33 2.31 -7.19
N LYS A 215 13.97 1.20 -6.79
CA LYS A 215 14.84 1.17 -5.61
C LYS A 215 16.09 2.01 -5.82
N LEU A 216 16.62 2.09 -7.03
CA LEU A 216 17.74 2.95 -7.37
C LEU A 216 17.39 4.41 -7.14
N ALA A 217 16.24 4.88 -7.64
CA ALA A 217 15.78 6.25 -7.40
C ALA A 217 15.64 6.54 -5.89
N GLN A 218 14.92 5.67 -5.16
CA GLN A 218 14.65 5.82 -3.74
C GLN A 218 15.94 5.82 -2.88
N ILE A 219 16.82 4.85 -3.09
CA ILE A 219 18.05 4.70 -2.30
C ILE A 219 19.06 5.82 -2.64
N SER A 220 19.13 6.26 -3.90
CA SER A 220 20.00 7.38 -4.29
C SER A 220 19.56 8.71 -3.68
N GLN A 221 18.25 8.95 -3.55
CA GLN A 221 17.72 10.11 -2.82
C GLN A 221 17.95 10.00 -1.32
N LYS A 222 17.83 8.78 -0.76
CA LYS A 222 18.02 8.54 0.66
C LYS A 222 19.47 8.74 1.10
N PHE A 223 20.39 8.23 0.29
CA PHE A 223 21.83 8.19 0.56
C PHE A 223 22.62 8.90 -0.54
N PRO A 224 22.40 10.21 -0.77
CA PRO A 224 22.96 10.94 -1.90
C PRO A 224 24.48 11.11 -1.82
N ARG A 225 25.14 10.75 -0.71
CA ARG A 225 26.60 10.76 -0.57
C ARG A 225 27.26 9.44 -0.96
N ALA A 226 26.54 8.32 -0.89
CA ALA A 226 27.08 7.02 -1.21
C ALA A 226 27.38 6.94 -2.72
N ASP A 227 28.49 6.28 -3.06
CA ASP A 227 28.91 6.09 -4.45
C ASP A 227 27.99 5.11 -5.21
N PHE A 228 28.10 5.12 -6.54
CA PHE A 228 27.27 4.29 -7.42
C PHE A 228 27.43 2.79 -7.13
N VAL A 229 28.62 2.32 -6.76
CA VAL A 229 28.89 0.90 -6.48
C VAL A 229 28.16 0.46 -5.22
N THR A 230 28.23 1.26 -4.16
CA THR A 230 27.53 1.04 -2.89
C THR A 230 26.03 1.04 -3.09
N ILE A 231 25.51 2.01 -3.83
CA ILE A 231 24.07 2.13 -4.10
C ILE A 231 23.57 0.95 -4.95
N THR A 232 24.28 0.60 -6.03
CA THR A 232 23.86 -0.53 -6.89
C THR A 232 23.92 -1.87 -6.16
N LYS A 233 24.89 -2.08 -5.26
CA LYS A 233 24.89 -3.23 -4.34
C LYS A 233 23.63 -3.24 -3.48
N LEU A 234 23.33 -2.14 -2.79
CA LEU A 234 22.13 -2.03 -1.95
C LEU A 234 20.84 -2.29 -2.75
N VAL A 235 20.75 -1.75 -3.97
CA VAL A 235 19.62 -1.97 -4.88
C VAL A 235 19.46 -3.44 -5.22
N LEU A 236 20.56 -4.14 -5.52
CA LEU A 236 20.54 -5.57 -5.81
C LEU A 236 20.06 -6.38 -4.61
N ASP A 237 20.67 -6.16 -3.44
CA ASP A 237 20.34 -6.85 -2.20
C ASP A 237 18.86 -6.63 -1.84
N VAL A 238 18.41 -5.37 -1.83
CA VAL A 238 17.01 -5.00 -1.55
C VAL A 238 16.06 -5.62 -2.57
N THR A 239 16.42 -5.69 -3.84
CA THR A 239 15.57 -6.31 -4.87
C THR A 239 15.44 -7.81 -4.65
N ASN A 240 16.54 -8.50 -4.33
CA ASN A 240 16.54 -9.93 -4.02
C ASN A 240 15.68 -10.24 -2.78
N THR A 241 15.85 -9.45 -1.72
CA THR A 241 14.97 -9.53 -0.55
C THR A 241 13.50 -9.41 -0.94
N HIS A 242 13.12 -8.42 -1.76
CA HIS A 242 11.72 -8.29 -2.18
C HIS A 242 11.25 -9.50 -3.00
N LYS A 243 12.09 -10.13 -3.82
CA LYS A 243 11.74 -11.36 -4.54
C LYS A 243 11.38 -12.47 -3.56
N ASP A 244 12.18 -12.66 -2.52
CA ASP A 244 11.95 -13.71 -1.53
C ASP A 244 10.73 -13.42 -0.66
N CYS A 245 10.57 -12.17 -0.19
CA CYS A 245 9.38 -11.74 0.53
C CYS A 245 8.10 -11.90 -0.32
N CYS A 246 8.16 -11.61 -1.63
CA CYS A 246 7.02 -11.72 -2.54
C CYS A 246 6.65 -13.17 -2.90
N ARG A 247 7.63 -14.09 -2.89
CA ARG A 247 7.39 -15.53 -2.99
C ARG A 247 6.82 -16.11 -1.71
N GLY A 248 6.90 -15.36 -0.60
CA GLY A 248 6.50 -15.82 0.72
C GLY A 248 7.59 -16.59 1.45
N ASP A 249 8.83 -16.57 0.97
CA ASP A 249 9.97 -17.12 1.70
C ASP A 249 10.38 -16.15 2.81
N MET A 250 9.59 -16.14 3.88
CA MET A 250 9.73 -15.18 4.97
C MET A 250 11.04 -15.39 5.75
N LEU A 251 11.57 -16.62 5.78
CA LEU A 251 12.85 -16.92 6.41
C LEU A 251 14.00 -16.27 5.65
N GLN A 252 14.07 -16.51 4.33
CA GLN A 252 15.10 -15.88 3.50
C GLN A 252 14.92 -14.36 3.44
N CYS A 253 13.68 -13.87 3.30
CA CYS A 253 13.33 -12.45 3.36
C CYS A 253 13.84 -11.75 4.62
N MET A 254 13.68 -12.36 5.80
CA MET A 254 14.18 -11.79 7.05
C MET A 254 15.70 -11.82 7.13
N HIS A 255 16.32 -12.92 6.68
CA HIS A 255 17.77 -13.08 6.70
C HIS A 255 18.45 -12.04 5.81
N ASP A 256 18.00 -11.88 4.56
CA ASP A 256 18.56 -10.89 3.63
C ASP A 256 18.39 -9.46 4.17
N LYS A 257 17.25 -9.14 4.77
CA LYS A 257 17.07 -7.82 5.40
C LYS A 257 18.05 -7.58 6.53
N GLU A 258 18.32 -8.57 7.38
CA GLU A 258 19.33 -8.43 8.43
C GLU A 258 20.71 -8.15 7.85
N GLU A 259 21.12 -8.86 6.79
CA GLU A 259 22.40 -8.62 6.11
C GLU A 259 22.48 -7.20 5.53
N ILE A 260 21.41 -6.72 4.90
CA ILE A 260 21.31 -5.35 4.39
C ILE A 260 21.46 -4.34 5.52
N LEU A 261 20.72 -4.51 6.63
CA LEU A 261 20.76 -3.58 7.76
C LEU A 261 22.15 -3.57 8.42
N THR A 262 22.78 -4.75 8.53
CA THR A 262 24.14 -4.89 9.05
C THR A 262 25.15 -4.18 8.15
N TYR A 263 25.03 -4.36 6.83
CA TYR A 263 25.87 -3.67 5.86
C TYR A 263 25.68 -2.15 5.94
N ILE A 264 24.44 -1.67 5.97
CA ILE A 264 24.14 -0.23 6.07
C ILE A 264 24.74 0.37 7.35
N CYS A 265 24.57 -0.28 8.49
CA CYS A 265 25.05 0.25 9.77
C CYS A 265 26.56 0.15 9.96
N THR A 266 27.20 -0.88 9.40
CA THR A 266 28.66 -1.02 9.40
C THR A 266 29.32 0.05 8.53
N ASN A 267 28.64 0.48 7.46
CA ASN A 267 29.13 1.48 6.51
C ASN A 267 28.39 2.83 6.64
N GLN A 268 27.81 3.12 7.81
CA GLN A 268 26.92 4.28 7.98
C GLN A 268 27.62 5.62 7.65
N ASP A 269 28.91 5.75 7.97
CA ASP A 269 29.65 7.01 7.77
C ASP A 269 29.80 7.38 6.28
N SER A 270 29.89 6.38 5.40
CA SER A 270 29.93 6.57 3.94
C SER A 270 28.55 6.56 3.29
N ILE A 271 27.51 6.06 3.97
CA ILE A 271 26.14 5.95 3.46
C ILE A 271 25.30 7.16 3.82
N SER A 272 25.15 7.44 5.12
CA SER A 272 24.38 8.59 5.62
C SER A 272 24.64 8.86 7.09
N ARG A 273 24.80 10.14 7.43
CA ARG A 273 24.94 10.58 8.83
C ARG A 273 23.60 10.59 9.59
N LYS A 274 22.47 10.60 8.87
CA LYS A 274 21.13 10.72 9.46
C LYS A 274 20.57 9.39 10.01
N ILE A 275 21.24 8.27 9.74
CA ILE A 275 20.78 6.94 10.18
C ILE A 275 21.48 6.41 11.43
N LYS A 276 22.40 7.19 12.05
CA LYS A 276 23.15 6.77 13.23
C LYS A 276 22.25 6.32 14.38
N ILE A 277 21.23 7.12 14.69
CA ILE A 277 20.22 6.81 15.71
C ILE A 277 19.43 5.53 15.38
N CYS A 278 19.25 5.21 14.10
CA CYS A 278 18.57 3.98 13.69
C CYS A 278 19.46 2.75 13.90
N CYS A 279 20.76 2.87 13.66
CA CYS A 279 21.70 1.75 13.83
C CYS A 279 21.87 1.31 15.29
N GLU A 280 21.58 2.21 16.24
CA GLU A 280 21.54 1.91 17.68
C GLU A 280 20.24 1.19 18.11
N LYS A 281 19.20 1.20 17.25
CA LYS A 281 17.92 0.54 17.56
C LYS A 281 17.98 -0.99 17.41
N PRO A 282 17.06 -1.71 18.10
CA PRO A 282 16.83 -3.14 17.86
C PRO A 282 16.49 -3.45 16.39
N LEU A 283 16.82 -4.65 15.93
CA LEU A 283 16.68 -5.06 14.53
C LEU A 283 15.27 -4.82 13.94
N PHE A 284 14.21 -5.11 14.72
CA PHE A 284 12.82 -4.97 14.28
C PHE A 284 12.38 -3.50 14.10
N GLU A 285 12.93 -2.56 14.89
CA GLU A 285 12.70 -1.12 14.72
C GLU A 285 13.64 -0.47 13.71
N ARG A 286 14.83 -1.05 13.52
CA ARG A 286 15.89 -0.48 12.69
C ARG A 286 15.46 -0.31 11.24
N THR A 287 14.75 -1.30 10.69
CA THR A 287 14.24 -1.24 9.30
C THR A 287 13.34 -0.02 9.11
N GLU A 288 12.34 0.12 9.97
CA GLU A 288 11.36 1.21 9.89
C GLU A 288 12.02 2.57 10.16
N CYS A 289 12.93 2.65 11.13
CA CYS A 289 13.68 3.87 11.40
C CYS A 289 14.50 4.32 10.18
N ILE A 290 15.25 3.42 9.54
CA ILE A 290 16.06 3.77 8.36
C ILE A 290 15.16 4.21 7.21
N ILE A 291 14.05 3.51 6.95
CA ILE A 291 13.11 3.87 5.88
C ILE A 291 12.47 5.24 6.15
N ASN A 292 12.09 5.55 7.39
CA ASN A 292 11.40 6.78 7.76
C ASN A 292 12.33 7.95 8.11
N ALA A 293 13.65 7.73 8.23
CA ALA A 293 14.62 8.81 8.45
C ALA A 293 14.53 9.87 7.34
N GLU A 294 15.01 11.08 7.58
CA GLU A 294 15.13 12.05 6.49
C GLU A 294 16.20 11.63 5.48
N ASN A 295 16.06 12.07 4.23
CA ASN A 295 17.12 11.94 3.23
C ASN A 295 18.37 12.70 3.70
N ASP A 296 19.57 12.14 3.48
CA ASP A 296 20.82 12.87 3.79
C ASP A 296 20.94 14.13 2.91
N ASP A 297 21.78 15.06 3.33
CA ASP A 297 21.91 16.33 2.62
C ASP A 297 22.59 16.11 1.27
N LYS A 298 22.02 16.73 0.22
CA LYS A 298 22.61 16.76 -1.12
C LYS A 298 24.07 17.25 -1.01
N PRO A 299 25.05 16.51 -1.57
CA PRO A 299 26.44 16.97 -1.63
C PRO A 299 26.56 18.33 -2.34
N ALA A 300 27.29 19.26 -1.73
CA ALA A 300 27.38 20.66 -2.18
C ALA A 300 28.10 20.84 -3.53
N ASP A 301 28.91 19.86 -3.91
CA ASP A 301 29.71 19.79 -5.13
C ASP A 301 28.91 19.29 -6.36
N LEU A 302 27.68 18.81 -6.17
CA LEU A 302 26.88 18.29 -7.27
C LEU A 302 26.10 19.39 -8.00
N SER A 303 26.51 19.67 -9.24
CA SER A 303 25.74 20.46 -10.21
C SER A 303 24.33 19.89 -10.37
N PRO A 304 23.27 20.72 -10.39
CA PRO A 304 21.92 20.28 -10.74
C PRO A 304 21.81 19.79 -12.20
N HIS A 305 22.65 20.30 -13.09
CA HIS A 305 22.67 19.89 -14.50
C HIS A 305 23.46 18.59 -14.69
N ILE A 306 23.00 17.79 -15.64
CA ILE A 306 23.54 16.46 -16.03
C ILE A 306 24.17 16.50 -17.42
N ARG A 307 25.07 17.47 -17.64
CA ARG A 307 25.69 17.70 -18.97
C ARG A 307 26.47 16.49 -19.44
N GLU A 308 27.07 15.74 -18.53
CA GLU A 308 27.80 14.49 -18.80
C GLU A 308 26.94 13.39 -19.45
N PHE A 309 25.61 13.49 -19.35
CA PHE A 309 24.66 12.55 -19.97
C PHE A 309 24.06 13.07 -21.28
N ILE A 310 24.35 14.32 -21.66
CA ILE A 310 23.73 14.99 -22.81
C ILE A 310 24.77 15.50 -23.82
N GLU A 311 25.81 16.18 -23.34
CA GLU A 311 26.80 16.91 -24.15
C GLU A 311 28.07 16.07 -24.44
N ASP A 312 28.29 15.00 -23.69
CA ASP A 312 29.44 14.11 -23.87
C ASP A 312 29.38 13.32 -25.19
N LYS A 313 30.45 13.40 -26.00
CA LYS A 313 30.55 12.72 -27.31
C LYS A 313 30.42 11.19 -27.25
N GLY A 314 30.58 10.57 -26.08
CA GLY A 314 30.52 9.12 -25.89
C GLY A 314 29.15 8.58 -25.44
N VAL A 315 28.11 9.41 -25.31
CA VAL A 315 26.81 8.99 -24.76
C VAL A 315 26.15 7.89 -25.59
N CYS A 316 26.09 8.04 -26.92
CA CYS A 316 25.44 7.05 -27.78
C CYS A 316 26.20 5.73 -27.85
N GLU A 317 27.53 5.76 -27.78
CA GLU A 317 28.36 4.55 -27.72
C GLU A 317 28.12 3.79 -26.41
N ARG A 318 28.19 4.48 -25.26
CA ARG A 318 27.90 3.88 -23.95
C ARG A 318 26.48 3.35 -23.86
N PHE A 319 25.51 4.07 -24.42
CA PHE A 319 24.12 3.62 -24.47
C PHE A 319 23.94 2.36 -25.34
N ALA A 320 24.66 2.25 -26.46
CA ALA A 320 24.61 1.08 -27.33
C ALA A 320 25.29 -0.15 -26.72
N GLN A 321 26.45 0.03 -26.06
CA GLN A 321 27.25 -1.07 -25.50
C GLN A 321 26.77 -1.50 -24.11
N GLU A 322 26.36 -0.55 -23.26
CA GLU A 322 26.03 -0.77 -21.85
C GLU A 322 24.69 -0.12 -21.46
N LYS A 323 23.64 -0.28 -22.27
CA LYS A 323 22.34 0.41 -22.12
C LYS A 323 21.85 0.50 -20.67
N ASP A 324 21.80 -0.63 -19.97
CA ASP A 324 21.23 -0.71 -18.62
C ASP A 324 22.10 -0.03 -17.56
N ASN A 325 23.43 -0.19 -17.66
CA ASN A 325 24.38 0.47 -16.76
C ASN A 325 24.39 1.98 -16.98
N HIS A 326 24.32 2.43 -18.24
CA HIS A 326 24.25 3.84 -18.61
C HIS A 326 22.97 4.50 -18.06
N LEU A 327 21.81 3.86 -18.26
CA LEU A 327 20.53 4.35 -17.72
C LEU A 327 20.50 4.31 -16.18
N ALA A 328 21.09 3.31 -15.55
CA ALA A 328 21.21 3.24 -14.10
C ALA A 328 22.09 4.38 -13.55
N ARG A 329 23.23 4.67 -14.19
CA ARG A 329 24.09 5.81 -13.83
C ARG A 329 23.34 7.14 -13.97
N PHE A 330 22.63 7.33 -15.07
CA PHE A 330 21.78 8.51 -15.27
C PHE A 330 20.78 8.65 -14.11
N LEU A 331 20.03 7.59 -13.81
CA LEU A 331 19.00 7.62 -12.78
C LEU A 331 19.61 7.87 -11.39
N TYR A 332 20.75 7.25 -11.06
CA TYR A 332 21.48 7.50 -9.82
C TYR A 332 21.87 8.97 -9.68
N GLU A 333 22.56 9.53 -10.69
CA GLU A 333 23.06 10.89 -10.66
C GLU A 333 21.91 11.90 -10.62
N TYR A 334 20.86 11.70 -11.41
CA TYR A 334 19.70 12.58 -11.41
C TYR A 334 18.93 12.50 -10.07
N SER A 335 18.72 11.30 -9.53
CA SER A 335 17.98 11.11 -8.28
C SER A 335 18.66 11.79 -7.09
N ARG A 336 19.98 11.60 -6.92
CA ARG A 336 20.72 12.21 -5.80
C ARG A 336 20.85 13.74 -5.90
N ARG A 337 20.67 14.31 -7.11
CA ARG A 337 20.66 15.78 -7.33
C ARG A 337 19.31 16.42 -7.03
N HIS A 338 18.23 15.64 -7.04
CA HIS A 338 16.84 16.10 -7.01
C HIS A 338 16.00 15.42 -5.90
N PRO A 339 16.27 15.70 -4.61
CA PRO A 339 15.45 15.19 -3.50
C PRO A 339 14.02 15.73 -3.47
N GLU A 340 13.76 16.84 -4.19
CA GLU A 340 12.43 17.46 -4.34
C GLU A 340 11.52 16.71 -5.33
N PHE A 341 12.07 15.78 -6.12
CA PHE A 341 11.26 14.95 -7.01
C PHE A 341 10.84 13.66 -6.34
N SER A 342 9.73 13.11 -6.79
CA SER A 342 9.32 11.77 -6.37
C SER A 342 10.04 10.68 -7.14
N ALA A 343 10.05 9.47 -6.59
CA ALA A 343 10.59 8.31 -7.30
C ALA A 343 9.88 8.04 -8.64
N GLN A 344 8.55 8.23 -8.73
CA GLN A 344 7.84 8.06 -10.00
C GLN A 344 8.23 9.13 -11.03
N MET A 345 8.41 10.37 -10.57
CA MET A 345 8.85 11.47 -11.42
C MET A 345 10.25 11.20 -11.98
N LEU A 346 11.16 10.70 -11.15
CA LEU A 346 12.50 10.30 -11.57
C LEU A 346 12.48 9.15 -12.58
N LEU A 347 11.62 8.14 -12.38
CA LEU A 347 11.44 7.06 -13.35
C LEU A 347 10.86 7.55 -14.68
N ARG A 348 9.94 8.52 -14.65
CA ARG A 348 9.39 9.15 -15.84
C ARG A 348 10.47 9.91 -16.62
N ILE A 349 11.33 10.67 -15.92
CA ILE A 349 12.46 11.37 -16.53
C ILE A 349 13.45 10.37 -17.14
N ALA A 350 13.81 9.31 -16.40
CA ALA A 350 14.71 8.28 -16.93
C ALA A 350 14.12 7.56 -18.14
N LYS A 351 12.80 7.34 -18.18
CA LYS A 351 12.14 6.79 -19.36
C LYS A 351 12.16 7.76 -20.55
N GLY A 352 11.89 9.04 -20.31
CA GLY A 352 12.01 10.09 -21.34
C GLY A 352 13.44 10.21 -21.88
N TYR A 353 14.45 10.04 -21.03
CA TYR A 353 15.86 10.03 -21.43
C TYR A 353 16.20 8.80 -22.28
N GLU A 354 15.72 7.62 -21.90
CA GLU A 354 15.85 6.41 -22.72
C GLU A 354 15.22 6.63 -24.11
N ASP A 355 14.00 7.14 -24.18
CA ASP A 355 13.28 7.38 -25.44
C ASP A 355 13.98 8.44 -26.31
N LEU A 356 14.55 9.47 -25.67
CA LEU A 356 15.37 10.47 -26.34
C LEU A 356 16.60 9.83 -26.99
N LEU A 357 17.36 9.02 -26.26
CA LEU A 357 18.55 8.36 -26.79
C LEU A 357 18.21 7.34 -27.87
N ASP A 358 17.15 6.55 -27.66
CA ASP A 358 16.66 5.57 -28.65
C ASP A 358 16.27 6.25 -29.98
N LYS A 359 15.88 7.54 -29.94
CA LYS A 359 15.62 8.37 -31.12
C LYS A 359 16.89 9.04 -31.67
N CYS A 360 17.62 9.76 -30.82
CA CYS A 360 18.72 10.63 -31.23
C CYS A 360 19.99 9.87 -31.65
N CYS A 361 20.31 8.75 -31.00
CA CYS A 361 21.50 7.96 -31.34
C CYS A 361 21.39 7.24 -32.70
N LYS A 362 20.22 7.31 -33.36
CA LYS A 362 19.98 6.76 -34.70
C LYS A 362 19.98 7.85 -35.79
N THR A 363 20.12 9.12 -35.44
CA THR A 363 20.13 10.22 -36.41
C THR A 363 21.53 10.44 -36.98
N SER A 364 21.63 11.17 -38.10
CA SER A 364 22.91 11.58 -38.69
C SER A 364 23.70 12.57 -37.84
N SER A 365 23.03 13.27 -36.91
CA SER A 365 23.64 14.22 -35.97
C SER A 365 23.13 13.99 -34.53
N PRO A 366 23.64 12.94 -33.84
CA PRO A 366 23.19 12.61 -32.48
C PRO A 366 23.37 13.76 -31.47
N ASP A 367 24.50 14.47 -31.53
CA ASP A 367 24.81 15.58 -30.62
C ASP A 367 23.82 16.75 -30.76
N GLU A 368 23.40 17.05 -31.99
CA GLU A 368 22.44 18.12 -32.25
C GLU A 368 21.03 17.74 -31.77
N CYS A 369 20.64 16.48 -31.96
CA CYS A 369 19.37 15.94 -31.48
C CYS A 369 19.31 15.94 -29.94
N SER A 370 20.37 15.46 -29.29
CA SER A 370 20.46 15.35 -27.83
C SER A 370 20.61 16.70 -27.13
N ARG A 371 21.08 17.75 -27.80
CA ARG A 371 21.25 19.10 -27.20
C ARG A 371 19.98 19.68 -26.59
N ARG A 372 18.80 19.32 -27.11
CA ARG A 372 17.48 19.70 -26.54
C ARG A 372 16.97 18.74 -25.47
N GLY A 373 17.78 17.74 -25.09
CA GLY A 373 17.39 16.69 -24.16
C GLY A 373 16.96 17.23 -22.81
N GLU A 374 17.69 18.19 -22.24
CA GLU A 374 17.31 18.78 -20.94
C GLU A 374 15.97 19.51 -21.03
N GLU A 375 15.69 20.19 -22.14
CA GLU A 375 14.40 20.85 -22.39
C GLU A 375 13.26 19.83 -22.49
N GLU A 376 13.46 18.73 -23.24
CA GLU A 376 12.47 17.65 -23.35
C GLU A 376 12.20 16.98 -21.99
N LEU A 377 13.24 16.70 -21.21
CA LEU A 377 13.09 16.14 -19.86
C LEU A 377 12.36 17.10 -18.92
N ARG A 378 12.62 18.42 -19.04
CA ARG A 378 11.89 19.45 -18.28
C ARG A 378 10.39 19.46 -18.59
N LYS A 379 9.95 19.10 -19.80
CA LYS A 379 8.50 19.03 -20.10
C LYS A 379 7.77 18.06 -19.18
N HIS A 380 8.39 16.91 -18.85
CA HIS A 380 7.80 15.97 -17.90
C HIS A 380 7.63 16.58 -16.51
N ILE A 381 8.58 17.42 -16.07
CA ILE A 381 8.54 18.12 -14.76
C ILE A 381 7.36 19.08 -14.75
N HIS A 382 7.31 19.99 -15.72
CA HIS A 382 6.25 20.99 -15.82
C HIS A 382 4.85 20.35 -15.92
N GLU A 383 4.69 19.28 -16.71
CA GLU A 383 3.40 18.58 -16.82
C GLU A 383 2.98 17.98 -15.46
N THR A 384 3.92 17.37 -14.75
CA THR A 384 3.63 16.70 -13.48
C THR A 384 3.27 17.69 -12.38
N GLU A 385 4.03 18.78 -12.27
CA GLU A 385 3.76 19.87 -11.34
C GLU A 385 2.43 20.56 -11.64
N SER A 386 2.17 20.87 -12.91
CA SER A 386 0.92 21.51 -13.33
C SER A 386 -0.28 20.65 -12.97
N VAL A 387 -0.26 19.34 -13.28
CA VAL A 387 -1.36 18.44 -12.95
C VAL A 387 -1.57 18.36 -11.44
N MET A 388 -0.49 18.24 -10.66
CA MET A 388 -0.63 18.14 -9.20
C MET A 388 -1.21 19.41 -8.59
N LYS A 389 -0.77 20.59 -9.05
CA LYS A 389 -1.30 21.88 -8.64
C LYS A 389 -2.79 22.01 -8.98
N THR A 390 -3.16 21.77 -10.24
CA THR A 390 -4.56 21.84 -10.68
C THR A 390 -5.45 20.86 -9.91
N SER A 391 -5.02 19.62 -9.70
CA SER A 391 -5.79 18.66 -8.90
C SER A 391 -5.97 19.12 -7.46
N CYS A 392 -4.95 19.72 -6.83
CA CYS A 392 -5.07 20.27 -5.48
C CYS A 392 -5.97 21.51 -5.43
N ASP A 393 -5.93 22.38 -6.43
CA ASP A 393 -6.81 23.56 -6.50
C ASP A 393 -8.28 23.14 -6.64
N ILE A 394 -8.57 22.15 -7.50
CA ILE A 394 -9.92 21.59 -7.64
C ILE A 394 -10.35 20.87 -6.35
N TYR A 395 -9.44 20.14 -5.69
CA TYR A 395 -9.74 19.48 -4.42
C TYR A 395 -10.06 20.49 -3.31
N LYS A 396 -9.36 21.62 -3.23
CA LYS A 396 -9.66 22.70 -2.28
C LYS A 396 -11.04 23.31 -2.51
N GLU A 397 -11.46 23.44 -3.77
CA GLU A 397 -12.77 23.97 -4.14
C GLU A 397 -13.91 22.97 -3.90
N LYS A 398 -13.74 21.72 -4.33
CA LYS A 398 -14.82 20.72 -4.43
C LYS A 398 -14.79 19.65 -3.34
N GLY A 399 -13.71 19.57 -2.58
CA GLY A 399 -13.46 18.53 -1.58
C GLY A 399 -13.48 17.12 -2.19
N ASP A 400 -13.89 16.15 -1.39
CA ASP A 400 -13.85 14.73 -1.72
C ASP A 400 -14.66 14.34 -2.98
N TYR A 401 -15.66 15.15 -3.35
CA TYR A 401 -16.50 14.90 -4.52
C TYR A 401 -15.71 14.94 -5.83
N TYR A 402 -14.60 15.68 -5.89
CA TYR A 402 -13.76 15.73 -7.08
C TYR A 402 -13.25 14.34 -7.47
N PHE A 403 -12.53 13.68 -6.55
CA PHE A 403 -11.98 12.34 -6.80
C PHE A 403 -13.07 11.30 -7.00
N GLN A 404 -14.17 11.40 -6.24
CA GLN A 404 -15.31 10.49 -6.39
C GLN A 404 -15.90 10.53 -7.80
N ASN A 405 -16.19 11.74 -8.29
CA ASN A 405 -16.81 11.92 -9.59
C ASN A 405 -15.86 11.49 -10.72
N ASP A 406 -14.58 11.85 -10.59
CA ASP A 406 -13.54 11.50 -11.56
C ASP A 406 -13.37 9.98 -11.68
N PHE A 407 -13.21 9.26 -10.56
CA PHE A 407 -13.09 7.81 -10.57
C PHE A 407 -14.34 7.11 -11.06
N THR A 408 -15.53 7.60 -10.71
CA THR A 408 -16.78 6.96 -11.16
C THR A 408 -16.95 7.09 -12.67
N LYS A 409 -16.57 8.23 -13.27
CA LYS A 409 -16.63 8.42 -14.73
C LYS A 409 -15.61 7.56 -15.48
N LYS A 410 -14.38 7.47 -14.96
CA LYS A 410 -13.27 6.72 -15.59
C LYS A 410 -13.40 5.21 -15.43
N MET A 411 -14.02 4.76 -14.33
CA MET A 411 -14.06 3.35 -13.92
C MET A 411 -15.44 2.96 -13.35
N PRO A 412 -16.54 3.15 -14.11
CA PRO A 412 -17.90 2.91 -13.60
C PRO A 412 -18.19 1.43 -13.29
N GLN A 413 -17.36 0.49 -13.75
CA GLN A 413 -17.47 -0.94 -13.46
C GLN A 413 -17.06 -1.31 -12.02
N LEU A 414 -16.32 -0.47 -11.32
CA LEU A 414 -15.99 -0.68 -9.90
C LEU A 414 -17.24 -0.63 -9.04
N THR A 415 -17.33 -1.45 -7.99
CA THR A 415 -18.45 -1.38 -7.03
C THR A 415 -18.45 -0.06 -6.28
N SER A 416 -19.61 0.36 -5.75
CA SER A 416 -19.70 1.61 -4.99
C SER A 416 -18.77 1.61 -3.76
N ALA A 417 -18.62 0.46 -3.10
CA ALA A 417 -17.71 0.32 -1.95
C ALA A 417 -16.23 0.50 -2.36
N GLU A 418 -15.82 -0.02 -3.52
CA GLU A 418 -14.47 0.15 -4.06
C GLU A 418 -14.20 1.60 -4.45
N LEU A 419 -15.14 2.25 -5.14
CA LEU A 419 -15.02 3.67 -5.49
C LEU A 419 -14.90 4.55 -4.24
N ILE A 420 -15.75 4.34 -3.24
CA ILE A 420 -15.67 5.06 -1.94
C ILE A 420 -14.29 4.84 -1.29
N LYS A 421 -13.79 3.60 -1.30
CA LYS A 421 -12.49 3.28 -0.73
C LYS A 421 -11.36 4.04 -1.43
N PHE A 422 -11.28 3.99 -2.76
CA PHE A 422 -10.23 4.68 -3.52
C PHE A 422 -10.34 6.19 -3.38
N THR A 423 -11.56 6.74 -3.38
CA THR A 423 -11.80 8.17 -3.10
C THR A 423 -11.25 8.54 -1.73
N LYS A 424 -11.59 7.81 -0.66
CA LYS A 424 -11.10 8.11 0.71
C LYS A 424 -9.58 8.05 0.82
N GLN A 425 -8.93 7.10 0.13
CA GLN A 425 -7.48 7.04 0.08
C GLN A 425 -6.89 8.28 -0.61
N MET A 426 -7.47 8.71 -1.74
CA MET A 426 -7.05 9.93 -2.45
C MET A 426 -7.29 11.20 -1.65
N THR A 427 -8.41 11.32 -0.96
CA THR A 427 -8.73 12.50 -0.15
C THR A 427 -7.84 12.60 1.08
N THR A 428 -7.45 11.48 1.66
CA THR A 428 -6.44 11.43 2.72
C THR A 428 -5.11 12.01 2.23
N ILE A 429 -4.69 11.68 1.00
CA ILE A 429 -3.48 12.26 0.37
C ILE A 429 -3.68 13.76 0.14
N GLY A 430 -4.82 14.15 -0.43
CA GLY A 430 -5.16 15.55 -0.71
C GLY A 430 -5.12 16.40 0.56
N ALA A 431 -5.77 15.95 1.63
CA ALA A 431 -5.78 16.63 2.93
C ALA A 431 -4.37 16.77 3.53
N LYS A 432 -3.54 15.72 3.44
CA LYS A 432 -2.16 15.76 3.95
C LYS A 432 -1.27 16.71 3.16
N CYS A 433 -1.37 16.68 1.81
CA CYS A 433 -0.34 17.24 0.93
C CYS A 433 -0.73 18.53 0.21
N CYS A 434 -2.00 18.77 -0.13
CA CYS A 434 -2.41 19.96 -0.91
C CYS A 434 -2.29 21.28 -0.13
N GLN A 435 -2.08 21.21 1.18
CA GLN A 435 -1.81 22.34 2.06
C GLN A 435 -0.31 22.75 2.07
N LEU A 436 0.57 21.93 1.51
CA LEU A 436 2.00 22.20 1.45
C LEU A 436 2.37 23.10 0.26
N SER A 437 3.56 23.69 0.33
CA SER A 437 4.15 24.45 -0.78
C SER A 437 4.46 23.54 -1.98
N GLN A 438 4.57 24.11 -3.19
CA GLN A 438 4.73 23.34 -4.43
C GLN A 438 5.96 22.42 -4.43
N ASP A 439 7.07 22.87 -3.83
CA ASP A 439 8.32 22.11 -3.65
C ASP A 439 8.18 20.92 -2.69
N LYS A 440 7.19 20.95 -1.78
CA LYS A 440 6.90 19.87 -0.83
C LYS A 440 5.71 19.01 -1.25
N LEU A 441 4.91 19.48 -2.20
CA LEU A 441 3.69 18.81 -2.66
C LEU A 441 4.00 17.46 -3.32
N LEU A 442 4.92 17.45 -4.29
CA LEU A 442 5.30 16.22 -5.00
C LEU A 442 5.98 15.21 -4.06
N PRO A 443 6.99 15.60 -3.24
CA PRO A 443 7.54 14.71 -2.23
C PRO A 443 6.50 14.18 -1.25
N CYS A 444 5.50 14.97 -0.82
CA CYS A 444 4.47 14.51 0.12
C CYS A 444 3.50 13.52 -0.51
N ALA A 445 2.96 13.85 -1.69
CA ALA A 445 1.99 13.00 -2.37
C ALA A 445 2.61 11.66 -2.80
N GLU A 446 3.94 11.64 -2.92
CA GLU A 446 4.71 10.51 -3.40
C GLU A 446 5.80 10.04 -2.41
N GLU A 447 5.67 10.38 -1.12
CA GLU A 447 6.65 10.14 -0.03
C GLU A 447 6.92 8.65 0.21
N ASN A 448 8.19 8.27 0.44
CA ASN A 448 8.75 6.94 0.83
C ASN A 448 8.25 5.71 0.06
N VAL A 449 6.94 5.46 0.04
CA VAL A 449 6.24 4.61 -0.92
C VAL A 449 5.08 5.42 -1.48
N SER A 450 5.25 5.96 -2.70
CA SER A 450 4.31 6.93 -3.30
C SER A 450 2.86 6.54 -3.05
N ILE A 451 2.18 7.30 -2.17
CA ILE A 451 0.85 6.92 -1.65
C ILE A 451 -0.15 6.95 -2.79
N LEU A 452 0.00 7.92 -3.71
CA LEU A 452 -0.74 7.95 -4.96
C LEU A 452 -0.50 6.68 -5.79
N ASP A 453 0.75 6.28 -5.92
CA ASP A 453 1.11 5.08 -6.68
C ASP A 453 0.59 3.79 -6.02
N LEU A 454 0.49 3.74 -4.68
CA LEU A 454 -0.14 2.63 -3.95
C LEU A 454 -1.61 2.47 -4.33
N VAL A 455 -2.38 3.57 -4.39
CA VAL A 455 -3.79 3.56 -4.80
C VAL A 455 -3.93 3.06 -6.24
N LEU A 456 -3.14 3.62 -7.17
CA LEU A 456 -3.16 3.18 -8.58
C LEU A 456 -2.72 1.73 -8.73
N GLY A 457 -1.75 1.28 -7.93
CA GLY A 457 -1.32 -0.10 -7.87
C GLY A 457 -2.41 -1.04 -7.37
N GLU A 458 -3.17 -0.62 -6.37
CA GLU A 458 -4.32 -1.38 -5.85
C GLU A 458 -5.43 -1.52 -6.91
N ILE A 459 -5.76 -0.43 -7.61
CA ILE A 459 -6.69 -0.45 -8.75
C ILE A 459 -6.21 -1.46 -9.81
N CYS A 460 -4.92 -1.44 -10.17
CA CYS A 460 -4.37 -2.37 -11.14
C CYS A 460 -4.39 -3.83 -10.67
N ARG A 461 -4.07 -4.11 -9.40
CA ARG A 461 -4.18 -5.47 -8.85
C ARG A 461 -5.64 -5.96 -8.87
N ARG A 462 -6.56 -5.08 -8.51
CA ARG A 462 -8.00 -5.35 -8.60
C ARG A 462 -8.47 -5.60 -10.03
N HIS A 463 -7.97 -4.84 -11.00
CA HIS A 463 -8.24 -5.03 -12.43
C HIS A 463 -7.74 -6.38 -12.94
N LEU A 464 -6.53 -6.81 -12.52
CA LEU A 464 -5.99 -8.13 -12.91
C LEU A 464 -6.85 -9.30 -12.44
N SER A 465 -7.53 -9.14 -11.30
CA SER A 465 -8.39 -10.19 -10.73
C SER A 465 -9.80 -10.19 -11.32
N ASN A 466 -10.35 -9.01 -11.59
CA ASN A 466 -11.64 -8.84 -12.24
C ASN A 466 -11.57 -7.57 -13.14
N PRO A 467 -11.48 -7.73 -14.47
CA PRO A 467 -11.25 -6.61 -15.39
C PRO A 467 -12.27 -5.47 -15.23
N ILE A 468 -11.75 -4.23 -15.27
CA ILE A 468 -12.55 -2.99 -15.17
C ILE A 468 -12.96 -2.54 -16.57
N ASN A 469 -12.01 -2.05 -17.38
CA ASN A 469 -12.21 -1.69 -18.79
C ASN A 469 -10.88 -1.71 -19.58
N PRO A 470 -10.91 -1.64 -20.93
CA PRO A 470 -9.71 -1.70 -21.76
C PRO A 470 -8.70 -0.56 -21.52
N SER A 471 -9.18 0.65 -21.25
CA SER A 471 -8.32 1.82 -21.03
C SER A 471 -7.53 1.69 -19.72
N VAL A 472 -8.16 1.19 -18.65
CA VAL A 472 -7.47 0.81 -17.41
C VAL A 472 -6.48 -0.32 -17.66
N CYS A 473 -6.85 -1.33 -18.45
CA CYS A 473 -5.94 -2.43 -18.80
C CYS A 473 -4.66 -1.91 -19.45
N HIS A 474 -4.81 -0.99 -20.41
CA HIS A 474 -3.69 -0.29 -21.05
C HIS A 474 -2.83 0.45 -20.02
N CYS A 475 -3.41 1.33 -19.21
CA CYS A 475 -2.64 2.10 -18.22
C CYS A 475 -1.96 1.22 -17.15
N CYS A 476 -2.55 0.08 -16.78
CA CYS A 476 -1.98 -0.86 -15.83
C CYS A 476 -0.89 -1.78 -16.42
N SER A 477 -0.76 -1.83 -17.75
CA SER A 477 0.12 -2.80 -18.43
C SER A 477 1.23 -2.17 -19.26
N SER A 478 1.04 -0.96 -19.80
CA SER A 478 1.95 -0.38 -20.79
C SER A 478 3.29 0.04 -20.20
N SER A 479 3.30 0.84 -19.12
CA SER A 479 4.53 1.32 -18.51
C SER A 479 4.28 1.74 -17.06
N TYR A 480 5.12 1.24 -16.14
CA TYR A 480 5.05 1.61 -14.74
C TYR A 480 5.30 3.11 -14.54
N ALA A 481 6.37 3.65 -15.15
CA ALA A 481 6.75 5.07 -15.06
C ALA A 481 5.69 6.03 -15.64
N LEU A 482 4.85 5.55 -16.57
CA LEU A 482 3.80 6.34 -17.21
C LEU A 482 2.39 6.01 -16.68
N ARG A 483 2.26 5.14 -15.67
CA ARG A 483 0.95 4.72 -15.16
C ARG A 483 0.14 5.90 -14.63
N ARG A 484 0.72 6.75 -13.79
CA ARG A 484 0.04 7.92 -13.22
C ARG A 484 -0.44 8.91 -14.29
N PRO A 485 0.39 9.39 -15.23
CA PRO A 485 -0.10 10.26 -16.30
C PRO A 485 -1.12 9.57 -17.22
N CYS A 486 -1.00 8.25 -17.46
CA CYS A 486 -2.00 7.51 -18.22
C CYS A 486 -3.37 7.49 -17.50
N MET A 487 -3.40 7.11 -16.22
CA MET A 487 -4.62 7.09 -15.41
C MET A 487 -5.25 8.47 -15.27
N GLY A 488 -4.43 9.51 -15.17
CA GLY A 488 -4.89 10.91 -15.11
C GLY A 488 -5.63 11.35 -16.38
N LYS A 489 -5.20 10.86 -17.55
CA LYS A 489 -5.75 11.19 -18.88
C LYS A 489 -6.89 10.28 -19.33
N LEU A 490 -7.29 9.30 -18.51
CA LEU A 490 -8.46 8.50 -18.82
C LEU A 490 -9.68 9.40 -18.97
N GLU A 491 -10.49 9.15 -19.98
CA GLU A 491 -11.78 9.81 -20.14
C GLU A 491 -12.90 8.89 -19.62
N MET A 492 -14.14 9.32 -19.82
CA MET A 492 -15.30 8.49 -19.53
C MET A 492 -15.28 7.23 -20.38
N ASP A 493 -15.65 6.09 -19.80
CA ASP A 493 -15.73 4.83 -20.55
C ASP A 493 -16.98 4.81 -21.44
N GLU A 494 -16.78 5.00 -22.74
CA GLU A 494 -17.85 5.00 -23.75
C GLU A 494 -18.53 3.63 -23.92
N ASN A 495 -17.87 2.54 -23.50
CA ASN A 495 -18.44 1.19 -23.58
C ASN A 495 -19.24 0.80 -22.34
N TYR A 496 -19.29 1.66 -21.32
CA TYR A 496 -20.07 1.40 -20.12
C TYR A 496 -21.57 1.49 -20.41
N VAL A 497 -22.31 0.45 -20.05
CA VAL A 497 -23.77 0.44 -20.12
C VAL A 497 -24.32 1.07 -18.83
N PRO A 498 -25.03 2.22 -18.91
CA PRO A 498 -25.57 2.87 -17.73
C PRO A 498 -26.55 1.99 -16.96
N LEU A 499 -26.66 2.23 -15.64
CA LEU A 499 -27.65 1.55 -14.81
C LEU A 499 -29.07 1.90 -15.31
N PRO A 500 -30.03 0.97 -15.30
CA PRO A 500 -31.42 1.29 -15.56
C PRO A 500 -32.00 2.11 -14.40
N LEU A 501 -32.89 3.07 -14.70
CA LEU A 501 -33.66 3.75 -13.66
C LEU A 501 -34.64 2.77 -13.04
N THR A 502 -34.39 2.38 -11.79
CA THR A 502 -35.27 1.51 -10.99
C THR A 502 -35.68 2.24 -9.72
N PRO A 503 -36.83 1.90 -9.11
CA PRO A 503 -37.29 2.58 -7.89
C PRO A 503 -36.24 2.52 -6.77
N ASP A 504 -35.52 1.40 -6.69
CA ASP A 504 -34.53 1.13 -5.66
C ASP A 504 -33.23 1.93 -5.83
N LEU A 505 -32.95 2.47 -7.03
CA LEU A 505 -31.67 3.13 -7.33
C LEU A 505 -31.43 4.42 -6.52
N PHE A 506 -32.53 5.12 -6.20
CA PHE A 506 -32.55 6.35 -5.41
C PHE A 506 -33.56 6.26 -4.26
N THR A 507 -33.64 5.11 -3.59
CA THR A 507 -34.42 4.98 -2.36
C THR A 507 -33.59 5.45 -1.17
N PHE A 508 -34.19 6.30 -0.34
CA PHE A 508 -33.56 6.90 0.84
C PHE A 508 -34.35 6.52 2.09
N HIS A 509 -33.64 6.28 3.20
CA HIS A 509 -34.24 5.85 4.45
C HIS A 509 -33.88 6.80 5.61
N GLU A 510 -34.54 6.61 6.75
CA GLU A 510 -34.34 7.43 7.94
C GLU A 510 -32.96 7.27 8.61
N ASP A 511 -32.20 6.23 8.23
CA ASP A 511 -30.81 6.02 8.64
C ASP A 511 -29.86 7.14 8.17
N LEU A 512 -30.28 7.92 7.17
CA LEU A 512 -29.63 9.16 6.74
C LEU A 512 -29.70 10.28 7.79
N CYS A 513 -30.61 10.16 8.76
CA CYS A 513 -30.86 11.13 9.82
C CYS A 513 -30.13 10.73 11.11
N THR A 514 -28.81 10.82 11.14
CA THR A 514 -28.05 10.56 12.37
C THR A 514 -28.07 11.75 13.33
N THR A 515 -28.56 11.53 14.55
CA THR A 515 -28.62 12.45 15.68
C THR A 515 -27.57 12.09 16.73
N GLU A 516 -26.34 12.58 16.56
CA GLU A 516 -25.36 12.78 17.64
C GLU A 516 -24.32 13.79 17.12
N GLU A 517 -23.92 14.74 17.95
CA GLU A 517 -22.86 15.72 17.65
C GLU A 517 -21.48 15.07 17.44
N GLU A 518 -21.37 13.75 17.57
CA GLU A 518 -20.16 12.95 17.32
C GLU A 518 -19.70 12.80 15.86
N LYS A 519 -20.38 13.31 14.82
CA LYS A 519 -19.93 13.08 13.42
C LYS A 519 -19.97 14.33 12.55
N LEU A 520 -19.14 15.29 12.92
CA LEU A 520 -18.80 16.45 12.11
C LEU A 520 -18.23 16.00 10.74
N GLN A 521 -18.93 16.36 9.66
CA GLN A 521 -18.62 16.15 8.23
C GLN A 521 -18.50 14.70 7.70
N HIS A 522 -17.82 13.77 8.37
CA HIS A 522 -17.47 12.46 7.80
C HIS A 522 -18.66 11.55 7.46
N LYS A 523 -19.73 11.51 8.29
CA LYS A 523 -20.94 10.70 7.97
C LYS A 523 -21.89 11.37 6.98
N LYS A 524 -22.02 12.70 7.02
CA LYS A 524 -22.79 13.46 6.02
C LYS A 524 -22.22 13.27 4.61
N GLN A 525 -20.91 13.09 4.52
CA GLN A 525 -20.18 12.79 3.30
C GLN A 525 -20.40 11.33 2.88
N ASP A 526 -20.25 10.37 3.80
CA ASP A 526 -20.42 8.93 3.52
C ASP A 526 -21.81 8.54 3.01
N SER A 527 -22.87 9.25 3.40
CA SER A 527 -24.23 9.01 2.87
C SER A 527 -24.49 9.63 1.49
N LYS A 528 -23.75 10.69 1.11
CA LYS A 528 -23.89 11.35 -0.20
C LYS A 528 -23.07 10.67 -1.30
N LEU A 529 -21.96 10.00 -0.96
CA LEU A 529 -21.13 9.29 -1.96
C LEU A 529 -21.91 8.20 -2.72
N PRO A 530 -22.66 7.27 -2.08
CA PRO A 530 -23.43 6.26 -2.78
C PRO A 530 -24.44 6.84 -3.78
N MET A 531 -25.15 7.91 -3.38
CA MET A 531 -26.09 8.61 -4.24
C MET A 531 -25.39 9.19 -5.49
N LEU A 532 -24.23 9.81 -5.32
CA LEU A 532 -23.46 10.38 -6.43
C LEU A 532 -22.91 9.32 -7.37
N ILE A 533 -22.46 8.19 -6.82
CA ILE A 533 -22.02 7.04 -7.60
C ILE A 533 -23.17 6.53 -8.46
N ASN A 534 -24.34 6.30 -7.88
CA ASN A 534 -25.51 5.82 -8.61
C ASN A 534 -25.94 6.82 -9.68
N LEU A 535 -25.92 8.13 -9.38
CA LEU A 535 -26.25 9.19 -10.34
C LEU A 535 -25.32 9.18 -11.55
N ILE A 536 -23.99 9.10 -11.33
CA ILE A 536 -23.03 9.08 -12.43
C ILE A 536 -23.10 7.76 -13.19
N LYS A 537 -23.32 6.63 -12.51
CA LYS A 537 -23.52 5.33 -13.16
C LYS A 537 -24.83 5.23 -13.95
N TYR A 538 -25.84 6.01 -13.57
CA TYR A 538 -27.10 6.14 -14.30
C TYR A 538 -26.98 7.08 -15.50
N LYS A 539 -26.30 8.23 -15.31
CA LYS A 539 -26.11 9.26 -16.32
C LYS A 539 -24.62 9.64 -16.41
N PRO A 540 -23.76 8.85 -17.08
CA PRO A 540 -22.31 9.10 -17.13
C PRO A 540 -21.93 10.47 -17.70
N SER A 541 -22.71 10.96 -18.67
CA SER A 541 -22.55 12.26 -19.31
C SER A 541 -22.99 13.46 -18.47
N ILE A 542 -23.40 13.25 -17.21
CA ILE A 542 -23.84 14.33 -16.31
C ILE A 542 -22.72 15.38 -16.11
N THR A 543 -23.08 16.66 -16.26
CA THR A 543 -22.13 17.77 -16.12
C THR A 543 -21.84 18.07 -14.65
N GLY A 544 -20.72 18.74 -14.36
CA GLY A 544 -20.38 19.14 -13.00
C GLY A 544 -21.45 20.02 -12.34
N GLU A 545 -22.06 20.91 -13.12
CA GLU A 545 -23.15 21.80 -12.67
C GLU A 545 -24.43 21.00 -12.33
N GLN A 546 -24.79 20.03 -13.17
CA GLN A 546 -25.92 19.14 -12.89
C GLN A 546 -25.68 18.30 -11.63
N VAL A 547 -24.47 17.76 -11.45
CA VAL A 547 -24.09 17.04 -10.22
C VAL A 547 -24.20 17.95 -8.98
N ALA A 548 -23.77 19.20 -9.09
CA ALA A 548 -23.87 20.18 -8.00
C ALA A 548 -25.33 20.52 -7.66
N SER A 549 -26.18 20.70 -8.68
CA SER A 549 -27.62 20.94 -8.50
C SER A 549 -28.31 19.77 -7.80
N VAL A 550 -28.09 18.54 -8.26
CA VAL A 550 -28.65 17.32 -7.62
C VAL A 550 -28.14 17.16 -6.20
N SER A 551 -26.87 17.44 -5.97
CA SER A 551 -26.26 17.39 -4.65
C SER A 551 -26.90 18.36 -3.67
N ALA A 552 -27.22 19.58 -4.12
CA ALA A 552 -27.88 20.60 -3.31
C ALA A 552 -29.33 20.19 -3.00
N ALA A 553 -30.06 19.70 -4.01
CA ALA A 553 -31.41 19.19 -3.84
C ALA A 553 -31.45 18.01 -2.85
N PHE A 554 -30.48 17.08 -2.93
CA PHE A 554 -30.34 15.95 -1.99
C PHE A 554 -30.10 16.42 -0.55
N ALA A 555 -29.23 17.41 -0.36
CA ALA A 555 -28.99 17.98 0.95
C ALA A 555 -30.27 18.61 1.54
N ALA A 556 -31.01 19.38 0.74
CA ALA A 556 -32.25 20.04 1.15
C ALA A 556 -33.36 19.02 1.48
N MET A 557 -33.52 17.97 0.67
CA MET A 557 -34.46 16.87 0.93
C MET A 557 -34.12 16.17 2.24
N ARG A 558 -32.84 15.84 2.47
CA ARG A 558 -32.40 15.20 3.72
C ARG A 558 -32.70 16.09 4.93
N GLU A 559 -32.37 17.38 4.87
CA GLU A 559 -32.64 18.31 5.97
C GLU A 559 -34.13 18.42 6.28
N ARG A 560 -34.97 18.50 5.24
CA ARG A 560 -36.43 18.52 5.38
C ARG A 560 -36.97 17.24 6.02
N CYS A 561 -36.61 16.08 5.48
CA CYS A 561 -37.15 14.80 5.96
C CYS A 561 -36.61 14.37 7.31
N CYS A 562 -35.38 14.75 7.67
CA CYS A 562 -34.88 14.50 9.02
C CYS A 562 -35.55 15.37 10.09
N GLY A 563 -36.10 16.54 9.70
CA GLY A 563 -36.89 17.42 10.56
C GLY A 563 -38.38 17.07 10.64
N ALA A 564 -38.86 16.08 9.88
CA ALA A 564 -40.28 15.69 9.86
C ALA A 564 -40.62 14.71 10.98
N GLU A 565 -41.85 14.79 11.52
CA GLU A 565 -42.36 13.83 12.53
C GLU A 565 -42.45 12.40 11.98
N GLY A 566 -42.73 12.25 10.68
CA GLY A 566 -42.74 10.97 9.95
C GLY A 566 -41.57 10.85 8.97
N ARG A 567 -40.33 10.69 9.47
CA ARG A 567 -39.10 10.69 8.65
C ARG A 567 -39.15 9.69 7.48
N ALA A 568 -39.49 8.43 7.76
CA ALA A 568 -39.59 7.38 6.75
C ALA A 568 -40.65 7.71 5.68
N ALA A 569 -41.82 8.22 6.08
CA ALA A 569 -42.88 8.63 5.16
C ALA A 569 -42.46 9.83 4.29
N CYS A 570 -41.70 10.78 4.85
CA CYS A 570 -41.17 11.92 4.10
C CYS A 570 -40.22 11.48 2.99
N PHE A 571 -39.25 10.61 3.28
CA PHE A 571 -38.33 10.12 2.25
C PHE A 571 -39.04 9.34 1.14
N LEU A 572 -40.05 8.52 1.48
CA LEU A 572 -40.87 7.82 0.49
C LEU A 572 -41.65 8.80 -0.41
N ALA A 573 -42.19 9.87 0.16
CA ALA A 573 -42.97 10.87 -0.58
C ALA A 573 -42.12 11.74 -1.53
N GLU A 574 -40.86 12.02 -1.20
CA GLU A 574 -39.95 12.82 -2.03
C GLU A 574 -39.39 12.01 -3.24
N VAL A 575 -39.36 10.67 -3.17
CA VAL A 575 -38.87 9.78 -4.24
C VAL A 575 -39.97 9.40 -5.24
N ALA A 576 -41.23 9.32 -4.78
CA ALA A 576 -42.39 8.88 -5.57
C ALA A 576 -42.78 9.74 -6.80
N PRO A 577 -42.58 11.08 -6.89
CA PRO A 577 -43.21 11.86 -7.96
C PRO A 577 -42.44 11.90 -9.30
N CYS A 578 -41.13 11.65 -9.33
CA CYS A 578 -40.31 11.92 -10.54
C CYS A 578 -39.81 10.69 -11.31
N ALA A 579 -39.91 9.47 -10.74
CA ALA A 579 -39.26 8.31 -11.34
C ALA A 579 -40.09 7.55 -12.38
N PHE A 580 -41.43 7.73 -12.47
CA PHE A 580 -42.29 6.79 -13.22
C PHE A 580 -43.49 7.34 -14.02
N ALA A 581 -43.63 8.65 -14.26
CA ALA A 581 -44.78 9.17 -15.03
C ALA A 581 -44.40 9.69 -16.43
N PRO A 582 -44.85 9.06 -17.53
CA PRO A 582 -44.69 9.58 -18.90
C PRO A 582 -45.81 10.57 -19.24
N ALA A 583 -45.90 11.67 -18.50
CA ALA A 583 -46.61 12.91 -18.84
C ALA A 583 -46.79 13.74 -17.56
N CYS A 584 -46.12 14.90 -17.47
CA CYS A 584 -46.55 15.94 -16.55
C CYS A 584 -46.61 17.27 -17.32
N PRO A 585 -47.81 17.82 -17.59
CA PRO A 585 -47.95 19.08 -18.30
C PRO A 585 -47.57 20.25 -17.38
N LEU A 586 -46.63 21.06 -17.85
CA LEU A 586 -46.24 22.34 -17.26
C LEU A 586 -47.38 23.36 -17.42
N THR A 587 -48.35 23.41 -16.51
CA THR A 587 -49.18 24.61 -16.31
C THR A 587 -49.72 24.67 -14.88
N HIS A 588 -49.03 25.43 -14.02
CA HIS A 588 -49.55 26.41 -13.06
C HIS A 588 -48.58 26.56 -11.87
N THR A 589 -47.80 27.64 -11.88
CA THR A 589 -47.20 28.24 -10.68
C THR A 589 -48.23 29.06 -9.89
N PRO A 590 -48.02 29.40 -8.60
CA PRO A 590 -46.83 29.17 -7.77
C PRO A 590 -47.12 28.57 -6.38
N THR A 591 -46.29 27.64 -5.91
CA THR A 591 -45.76 27.63 -4.53
C THR A 591 -44.64 26.59 -4.45
N HIS A 592 -43.44 27.08 -4.13
CA HIS A 592 -42.21 26.38 -3.78
C HIS A 592 -42.15 24.85 -3.98
N GLY A 593 -41.73 24.43 -5.17
CA GLY A 593 -41.31 23.05 -5.46
C GLY A 593 -40.16 23.06 -6.46
N HIS A 594 -38.92 23.08 -5.97
CA HIS A 594 -37.75 22.81 -6.81
C HIS A 594 -37.65 21.29 -7.02
N GLY A 595 -38.21 20.82 -8.13
CA GLY A 595 -38.10 19.43 -8.56
C GLY A 595 -36.66 19.03 -8.88
N PHE A 596 -36.31 17.79 -8.53
CA PHE A 596 -35.04 17.16 -8.86
C PHE A 596 -34.96 16.84 -10.35
N LEU A 597 -34.00 17.47 -11.03
CA LEU A 597 -33.50 17.23 -12.40
C LEU A 597 -34.48 17.43 -13.58
N PRO A 598 -34.06 18.15 -14.64
CA PRO A 598 -34.68 18.07 -15.96
C PRO A 598 -34.34 16.78 -16.71
#